data_AF-A0A7R9TEP0-F1
#
_entry.id   AF-A0A7R9TEP0-F1
#
_cell.length_a   1.000
_cell.length_b   1.000
_cell.length_c   1.000
_cell.angle_alpha   90.00
_cell.angle_beta   90.00
_cell.angle_gamma   90.00
#
_symmetry.space_group_name_H-M   'P 1'
#
loop_
_entity.id
_entity.type
_entity.pdbx_description
1 polymer ?
#
loop_
_entity_poly.entity_id
_entity_poly.type
_entity_poly.pdbx_seq_one_letter_code
_entity_poly.pdbx_strand_id
1 'polypeptide(L)'
;GGLTKMMPGMNTMSDKELQDAEKSLSVAKSLIMSMTPRERQFPDLLVAGSSAASRRGRVVEGSGRSDKDLANLIVMFGSMRVKMQSLSAQMNGTAKEVGLVPQLSEVDLNKLAFEGVGKRVSPGMVRRRKLNASFG
;
A
#
# COMPACT_ATOMS: atom_id res chain seq x y z
N GLY A 1 -27.18 -21.06 -20.58
CA GLY A 1 -27.05 -19.89 -19.68
C GLY A 1 -26.88 -20.33 -18.24
N GLY A 2 -25.64 -20.61 -17.82
CA GLY A 2 -25.39 -21.38 -16.59
C GLY A 2 -24.30 -20.85 -15.66
N LEU A 3 -23.96 -19.56 -15.71
CA LEU A 3 -22.92 -18.98 -14.82
C LEU A 3 -23.45 -17.85 -13.91
N THR A 4 -24.63 -17.30 -14.21
CA THR A 4 -25.25 -16.21 -13.43
C THR A 4 -25.85 -16.67 -12.10
N LYS A 5 -25.98 -17.98 -11.85
CA LYS A 5 -26.74 -18.55 -10.72
C LYS A 5 -25.92 -18.86 -9.46
N MET A 6 -24.60 -18.66 -9.44
CA MET A 6 -23.75 -19.06 -8.30
C MET A 6 -22.96 -17.92 -7.65
N MET A 7 -23.14 -16.66 -8.08
CA MET A 7 -22.58 -15.51 -7.36
C MET A 7 -23.65 -14.84 -6.48
N PRO A 8 -23.59 -14.98 -5.14
CA PRO A 8 -24.46 -14.23 -4.25
C PRO A 8 -24.23 -12.72 -4.48
N GLY A 9 -25.29 -12.00 -4.86
CA GLY A 9 -25.23 -10.55 -5.14
C GLY A 9 -25.12 -10.12 -6.60
N MET A 10 -25.01 -11.05 -7.57
CA MET A 10 -24.94 -10.70 -9.01
C MET A 10 -26.31 -10.27 -9.60
N ASN A 11 -27.40 -10.46 -8.87
CA ASN A 11 -28.76 -10.16 -9.36
C ASN A 11 -29.14 -8.66 -9.25
N THR A 12 -28.20 -7.79 -8.84
CA THR A 12 -28.47 -6.35 -8.58
C THR A 12 -27.52 -5.39 -9.29
N MET A 13 -26.55 -5.87 -10.06
CA MET A 13 -25.59 -5.00 -10.77
C MET A 13 -26.12 -4.70 -12.18
N SER A 14 -26.32 -3.42 -12.47
CA SER A 14 -26.71 -2.92 -13.79
C SER A 14 -25.55 -2.97 -14.78
N ASP A 15 -25.85 -3.04 -16.08
CA ASP A 15 -24.83 -2.96 -17.15
C ASP A 15 -23.97 -1.70 -17.04
N LYS A 16 -24.54 -0.61 -16.51
CA LYS A 16 -23.83 0.64 -16.27
C LYS A 16 -22.77 0.50 -15.18
N GLU A 17 -23.11 -0.17 -14.07
CA GLU A 17 -22.16 -0.43 -12.98
C GLU A 17 -21.03 -1.36 -13.43
N LEU A 18 -21.33 -2.34 -14.29
CA LEU A 18 -20.32 -3.21 -14.90
C LEU A 18 -19.36 -2.41 -15.79
N GLN A 19 -19.86 -1.57 -16.68
CA GLN A 19 -19.01 -0.73 -17.53
C GLN A 19 -18.14 0.24 -16.73
N ASP A 20 -18.67 0.83 -15.66
CA ASP A 20 -17.92 1.75 -14.83
C ASP A 20 -16.86 1.03 -13.98
N ALA A 21 -17.13 -0.21 -13.56
CA ALA A 21 -16.14 -1.09 -12.94
C ALA A 21 -15.01 -1.46 -13.91
N GLU A 22 -15.32 -1.76 -15.17
CA GLU A 22 -14.31 -2.05 -16.21
C GLU A 22 -13.39 -0.86 -16.48
N LYS A 23 -13.96 0.35 -16.59
CA LYS A 23 -13.16 1.58 -16.75
C LYS A 23 -12.25 1.80 -15.55
N SER A 24 -12.76 1.62 -14.34
CA SER A 24 -12.00 1.77 -13.10
C SER A 24 -10.86 0.76 -13.01
N LEU A 25 -11.12 -0.49 -13.43
CA LEU A 25 -10.11 -1.55 -13.54
C LEU A 25 -9.03 -1.20 -14.57
N SER A 26 -9.41 -0.67 -15.73
CA SER A 26 -8.47 -0.24 -16.78
C SER A 26 -7.53 0.87 -16.27
N VAL A 27 -8.08 1.86 -15.56
CA VAL A 27 -7.30 2.93 -14.93
C VAL A 27 -6.33 2.35 -13.89
N ALA A 28 -6.83 1.54 -12.96
CA ALA A 28 -6.02 0.91 -11.93
C ALA A 28 -4.89 0.05 -12.54
N LYS A 29 -5.20 -0.73 -13.58
CA LYS A 29 -4.22 -1.56 -14.30
C LYS A 29 -3.11 -0.70 -14.88
N SER A 30 -3.44 0.39 -15.56
CA SER A 30 -2.43 1.28 -16.14
C SER A 30 -1.48 1.87 -15.08
N LEU A 31 -2.02 2.30 -13.94
CA LEU A 31 -1.22 2.82 -12.82
C LEU A 31 -0.31 1.76 -12.22
N ILE A 32 -0.85 0.56 -11.93
CA ILE A 32 -0.10 -0.54 -11.32
C ILE A 32 1.05 -1.01 -12.24
N MET A 33 0.81 -1.04 -13.55
CA MET A 33 1.84 -1.45 -14.52
C MET A 33 3.02 -0.48 -14.56
N SER A 34 2.81 0.80 -14.26
CA SER A 34 3.87 1.83 -14.20
C SER A 34 4.58 1.91 -12.84
N MET A 35 4.15 1.11 -11.85
CA MET A 35 4.85 0.95 -10.57
C MET A 35 5.99 -0.07 -10.67
N THR A 36 7.01 0.11 -9.83
CA THR A 36 8.06 -0.89 -9.64
C THR A 36 7.53 -2.08 -8.80
N PRO A 37 8.14 -3.28 -8.91
CA PRO A 37 7.74 -4.44 -8.10
C PRO A 37 7.70 -4.16 -6.59
N ARG A 38 8.66 -3.35 -6.10
CA ARG A 38 8.72 -2.96 -4.70
C ARG A 38 7.53 -2.08 -4.30
N GLU A 39 7.12 -1.13 -5.13
CA GLU A 39 5.95 -0.27 -4.83
C GLU A 39 4.64 -1.05 -4.94
N ARG A 40 4.56 -2.06 -5.82
CA ARG A 40 3.38 -2.96 -5.89
C ARG A 40 3.23 -3.82 -4.64
N GLN A 41 4.35 -4.31 -4.10
CA GLN A 41 4.37 -5.07 -2.85
C GLN A 41 4.11 -4.18 -1.64
N PHE A 42 4.64 -2.96 -1.66
CA PHE A 42 4.59 -2.00 -0.55
C PHE A 42 3.99 -0.66 -1.03
N PRO A 43 2.65 -0.58 -1.16
CA PRO A 43 1.97 0.63 -1.62
C PRO A 43 2.17 1.84 -0.69
N ASP A 44 2.54 1.60 0.57
CA ASP A 44 2.88 2.65 1.55
C ASP A 44 4.04 3.55 1.07
N LEU A 45 4.93 3.03 0.21
CA LEU A 45 6.04 3.80 -0.39
C LEU A 45 5.56 4.92 -1.34
N LEU A 46 4.34 4.85 -1.85
CA LEU A 46 3.74 5.89 -2.67
C LEU A 46 3.15 7.03 -1.83
N VAL A 47 2.96 6.80 -0.53
CA VAL A 47 2.34 7.76 0.40
C VAL A 47 3.38 8.36 1.33
N ALA A 48 4.24 7.52 1.91
CA ALA A 48 5.16 7.89 2.98
C ALA A 48 6.62 8.02 2.51
N GLY A 49 7.36 8.88 3.19
CA GLY A 49 8.79 9.09 2.99
C GLY A 49 9.14 10.25 2.06
N SER A 50 10.39 10.68 2.11
CA SER A 50 10.91 11.82 1.33
C SER A 50 10.87 11.60 -0.18
N SER A 51 10.85 10.35 -0.65
CA SER A 51 10.81 9.99 -2.07
C SER A 51 9.40 9.81 -2.64
N ALA A 52 8.34 9.89 -1.82
CA ALA A 52 6.98 9.56 -2.24
C ALA A 52 6.48 10.43 -3.41
N ALA A 53 6.73 11.75 -3.36
CA ALA A 53 6.31 12.67 -4.43
C ALA A 53 6.94 12.32 -5.78
N SER A 54 8.24 12.01 -5.78
CA SER A 54 8.97 11.60 -7.00
C SER A 54 8.44 10.27 -7.56
N ARG A 55 8.14 9.29 -6.67
CA ARG A 55 7.54 8.01 -7.09
C ARG A 55 6.16 8.20 -7.72
N ARG A 56 5.31 9.02 -7.10
CA ARG A 56 3.98 9.34 -7.63
C ARG A 56 4.08 10.00 -9.00
N GLY A 57 4.93 11.03 -9.16
CA GLY A 57 5.15 11.69 -10.44
C GLY A 57 5.54 10.69 -11.54
N ARG A 58 6.52 9.83 -11.28
CA ARG A 58 6.94 8.78 -12.23
C ARG A 58 5.82 7.80 -12.61
N VAL A 59 4.98 7.39 -11.65
CA VAL A 59 3.86 6.47 -11.89
C VAL A 59 2.77 7.14 -12.73
N VAL A 60 2.44 8.39 -12.42
CA VAL A 60 1.43 9.18 -13.15
C VAL A 60 1.89 9.42 -14.59
N GLU A 61 3.11 9.92 -14.78
CA GLU A 61 3.71 10.14 -16.10
C GLU A 61 3.81 8.83 -16.90
N GLY A 62 4.32 7.78 -16.28
CA GLY A 62 4.49 6.48 -16.93
C GLY A 62 3.20 5.73 -17.23
N SER A 63 2.05 6.16 -16.69
CA SER A 63 0.73 5.56 -16.95
C SER A 63 -0.16 6.43 -17.83
N GLY A 64 0.23 7.69 -18.08
CA GLY A 64 -0.60 8.66 -18.80
C GLY A 64 -1.90 8.99 -18.07
N ARG A 65 -1.91 8.89 -16.74
CA ARG A 65 -3.08 9.16 -15.89
C ARG A 65 -2.92 10.45 -15.10
N SER A 66 -3.91 10.79 -14.28
CA SER A 66 -3.86 11.97 -13.42
C SER A 66 -3.45 11.63 -11.99
N ASP A 67 -2.93 12.62 -11.26
CA ASP A 67 -2.68 12.48 -9.81
C ASP A 67 -3.94 12.10 -9.02
N LYS A 68 -5.12 12.51 -9.49
CA LYS A 68 -6.41 12.17 -8.87
C LYS A 68 -6.68 10.66 -8.99
N ASP A 69 -6.41 10.08 -10.14
CA ASP A 69 -6.59 8.63 -10.36
C ASP A 69 -5.66 7.83 -9.44
N LEU A 70 -4.42 8.28 -9.28
CA LEU A 70 -3.47 7.66 -8.35
C LEU A 70 -3.91 7.83 -6.89
N ALA A 71 -4.42 9.00 -6.50
CA ALA A 71 -4.94 9.23 -5.14
C ALA A 71 -6.14 8.32 -4.85
N ASN A 72 -7.06 8.18 -5.79
CA ASN A 72 -8.21 7.27 -5.67
C ASN A 72 -7.76 5.82 -5.51
N LEU A 73 -6.76 5.40 -6.29
CA LEU A 73 -6.17 4.06 -6.18
C LEU A 73 -5.57 3.82 -4.79
N ILE A 74 -4.82 4.79 -4.25
CA ILE A 74 -4.23 4.71 -2.90
C ILE A 74 -5.32 4.58 -1.83
N VAL A 75 -6.38 5.38 -1.91
CA VAL A 75 -7.51 5.32 -0.96
C VAL A 75 -8.24 3.98 -1.05
N MET A 76 -8.45 3.47 -2.26
CA MET A 76 -9.06 2.17 -2.48
C MET A 76 -8.24 1.05 -1.84
N PHE A 77 -6.91 1.06 -2.01
CA PHE A 77 -6.02 0.09 -1.35
C PHE A 77 -6.04 0.19 0.16
N GLY A 78 -5.95 1.40 0.72
CA GLY A 78 -6.04 1.61 2.17
C GLY A 78 -7.36 1.07 2.74
N SER A 79 -8.47 1.35 2.07
CA SER A 79 -9.80 0.86 2.45
C SER A 79 -9.91 -0.65 2.38
N MET A 80 -9.37 -1.28 1.32
CA MET A 80 -9.34 -2.74 1.18
C MET A 80 -8.49 -3.38 2.27
N ARG A 81 -7.34 -2.79 2.64
CA ARG A 81 -6.47 -3.29 3.71
C ARG A 81 -7.21 -3.34 5.04
N VAL A 82 -7.90 -2.26 5.40
CA VAL A 82 -8.69 -2.19 6.65
C VAL A 82 -9.81 -3.21 6.65
N LYS A 83 -10.55 -3.34 5.53
CA LYS A 83 -11.61 -4.35 5.40
C LYS A 83 -11.07 -5.78 5.53
N MET A 84 -9.94 -6.08 4.91
CA MET A 84 -9.31 -7.41 5.01
C MET A 84 -8.80 -7.71 6.41
N GLN A 85 -8.24 -6.72 7.11
CA GLN A 85 -7.85 -6.85 8.51
C GLN A 85 -9.07 -7.14 9.40
N SER A 86 -10.15 -6.37 9.23
CA SER A 86 -11.39 -6.59 9.97
C SER A 86 -12.00 -7.97 9.69
N LEU A 87 -12.01 -8.41 8.43
CA LEU A 87 -12.52 -9.73 8.05
C LEU A 87 -11.65 -10.85 8.64
N SER A 88 -10.32 -10.72 8.62
CA SER A 88 -9.39 -11.68 9.23
C SER A 88 -9.58 -11.78 10.75
N ALA A 89 -9.85 -10.66 11.42
CA ALA A 89 -10.13 -10.62 12.85
C ALA A 89 -11.47 -11.29 13.18
N GLN A 90 -12.49 -11.07 12.35
CA GLN A 90 -13.82 -11.65 12.53
C GLN A 90 -13.86 -13.16 12.22
N MET A 91 -13.03 -13.63 11.29
CA MET A 91 -12.96 -15.04 10.88
C MET A 91 -12.02 -15.89 11.74
N ASN A 92 -11.73 -15.50 12.99
CA ASN A 92 -10.98 -16.28 13.98
C ASN A 92 -9.69 -16.94 13.46
N GLY A 93 -8.98 -16.28 12.53
CA GLY A 93 -7.74 -16.79 11.95
C GLY A 93 -7.88 -17.89 10.88
N THR A 94 -9.10 -18.29 10.48
CA THR A 94 -9.31 -19.22 9.34
C THR A 94 -8.81 -18.65 8.01
N ALA A 95 -8.63 -17.34 7.90
CA ALA A 95 -7.90 -16.70 6.80
C ALA A 95 -6.45 -17.22 6.67
N LYS A 96 -5.80 -17.64 7.77
CA LYS A 96 -4.49 -18.31 7.73
C LYS A 96 -4.56 -19.68 7.05
N GLU A 97 -5.68 -20.38 7.20
CA GLU A 97 -5.88 -21.75 6.71
C GLU A 97 -6.15 -21.78 5.20
N VAL A 98 -6.83 -20.76 4.66
CA VAL A 98 -7.08 -20.60 3.22
C VAL A 98 -6.01 -19.80 2.48
N GLY A 99 -4.88 -19.50 3.14
CA GLY A 99 -3.75 -18.79 2.53
C GLY A 99 -3.99 -17.30 2.29
N LEU A 100 -5.07 -16.71 2.83
CA LEU A 100 -5.34 -15.28 2.83
C LEU A 100 -4.61 -14.59 4.00
N VAL A 101 -3.33 -14.91 4.18
CA VAL A 101 -2.49 -14.20 5.14
C VAL A 101 -2.13 -12.81 4.58
N PRO A 102 -2.38 -11.71 5.32
CA PRO A 102 -1.72 -10.46 4.99
C PRO A 102 -0.21 -10.70 4.99
N GLN A 103 0.46 -10.27 3.91
CA GLN A 103 1.90 -10.50 3.67
C GLN A 103 2.82 -9.94 4.76
N LEU A 104 2.28 -9.17 5.72
CA LEU A 104 3.00 -8.62 6.86
C LEU A 104 2.20 -8.92 8.13
N SER A 105 2.88 -9.41 9.15
CA SER A 105 2.30 -9.55 10.49
C SER A 105 2.02 -8.17 11.10
N GLU A 106 1.10 -8.07 12.06
CA GLU A 106 0.86 -6.81 12.79
C GLU A 106 2.14 -6.25 13.43
N VAL A 107 3.06 -7.14 13.81
CA VAL A 107 4.37 -6.78 14.37
C VAL A 107 5.25 -6.12 13.31
N ASP A 108 5.27 -6.65 12.09
CA ASP A 108 6.04 -6.08 10.98
C ASP A 108 5.43 -4.77 10.48
N LEU A 109 4.10 -4.65 10.50
CA LEU A 109 3.39 -3.40 10.18
C LEU A 109 3.68 -2.30 11.20
N ASN A 110 3.64 -2.62 12.49
CA ASN A 110 4.01 -1.68 13.54
C ASN A 110 5.49 -1.31 13.44
N LYS A 111 6.37 -2.29 13.20
CA LYS A 111 7.80 -2.03 13.02
C LYS A 111 8.08 -1.12 11.81
N LEU A 112 7.40 -1.33 10.68
CA LEU A 112 7.52 -0.47 9.50
C LEU A 112 6.90 0.93 9.73
N ALA A 113 5.81 1.02 10.47
CA ALA A 113 5.20 2.29 10.86
C ALA A 113 6.11 3.11 11.80
N PHE A 114 6.83 2.45 12.71
CA PHE A 114 7.81 3.09 13.61
C PHE A 114 9.17 3.33 12.94
N GLU A 115 9.60 2.52 11.97
CA GLU A 115 10.86 2.75 11.21
C GLU A 115 10.73 3.87 10.15
N GLY A 116 9.51 4.16 9.67
CA GLY A 116 9.22 5.30 8.79
C GLY A 116 9.18 6.66 9.49
N VAL A 117 9.09 6.68 10.83
CA VAL A 117 9.25 7.88 11.66
C VAL A 117 10.70 7.91 12.13
N GLY A 118 11.56 8.54 11.32
CA GLY A 118 13.01 8.51 11.52
C GLY A 118 13.43 8.74 12.97
N LYS A 119 14.43 7.97 13.41
CA LYS A 119 15.30 8.40 14.53
C LYS A 119 15.97 9.71 14.10
N ARG A 120 15.33 10.84 14.40
CA ARG A 120 16.03 12.11 14.57
C ARG A 120 16.97 11.91 15.73
N VAL A 121 18.25 11.70 15.46
CA VAL A 121 19.28 11.94 16.46
C VAL A 121 19.23 13.45 16.74
N SER A 122 18.88 13.84 17.96
CA SER A 122 18.85 15.26 18.36
C SER A 122 20.21 15.90 18.09
N PRO A 123 20.28 17.08 17.44
CA PRO A 123 21.52 17.84 17.32
C PRO A 123 22.13 18.03 18.71
N GLY A 124 23.32 17.46 18.93
CA GLY A 124 23.99 17.42 20.25
C GLY A 124 24.46 16.04 20.70
N MET A 125 24.01 14.95 20.07
CA MET A 125 24.42 13.58 20.43
C MET A 125 25.55 13.02 19.56
N VAL A 126 26.50 13.88 19.15
CA VAL A 126 27.78 13.44 18.55
C VAL A 126 28.76 13.24 19.70
N ARG A 127 29.06 11.98 20.03
CA ARG A 127 30.02 11.65 21.09
C ARG A 127 31.37 12.31 20.79
N ARG A 128 31.74 13.30 21.60
CA ARG A 128 33.10 13.84 21.68
C ARG A 128 34.04 12.70 22.09
N ARG A 129 34.88 12.22 21.17
CA ARG A 129 36.08 11.47 21.51
C ARG A 129 37.29 12.33 21.18
N LYS A 130 37.67 13.22 22.10
CA LYS A 130 39.02 13.80 22.07
C LYS A 130 39.96 12.74 22.62
N LEU A 131 40.70 12.08 21.73
CA LEU A 131 41.95 11.42 22.10
C LEU A 131 42.96 12.55 22.34
N ASN A 132 43.20 12.91 23.60
CA ASN A 132 44.37 13.70 23.96
C ASN A 132 45.42 12.74 24.49
N ALA A 133 46.42 12.50 23.64
CA ALA A 133 47.72 11.99 24.05
C ALA A 133 48.32 12.94 25.08
N SER A 134 48.67 12.41 26.25
CA SER A 134 49.63 13.04 27.16
C SER A 134 51.01 12.45 26.85
N PHE A 135 51.76 13.20 26.04
CA PHE A 135 53.23 13.19 26.05
C PHE A 135 53.68 14.25 27.05
N GLY A 136 54.68 13.94 27.88
CA GLY A 136 55.36 14.86 28.80
C GLY A 136 55.11 14.55 30.25
#